data_AF-A0AAD2Z792-F1
#
_entry.id   AF-A0AAD2Z792-F1
#
_cell.length_a   1.000
_cell.length_b   1.000
_cell.length_c   1.000
_cell.angle_alpha   90.00
_cell.angle_beta   90.00
_cell.angle_gamma   90.00
#
_symmetry.space_group_name_H-M   'P 1'
#
loop_
_entity.id
_entity.type
_entity.pdbx_description
1 polymer ?
#
loop_
_entity_poly.entity_id
_entity_poly.type
_entity_poly.pdbx_seq_one_letter_code
_entity_poly.pdbx_strand_id
1 'polypeptide(L)'
;MAICQDMHRYWSLLAGLPDDQGGVGRHKCCGCAYEQGYNAGSVRSENMTVNLNLLHQSQAGIVRHKSPQAAYAKGYYDGMLASYNQSSLAG
;
A
#
# COMPACT_ATOMS: atom_id res chain seq x y z
N MET A 1 -18.54 0.99 2.08
CA MET A 1 -17.16 0.48 1.92
C MET A 1 -17.23 -0.82 1.14
N ALA A 2 -16.60 -0.90 -0.04
CA ALA A 2 -16.61 -2.09 -0.88
C ALA A 2 -15.52 -3.10 -0.46
N ILE A 3 -15.74 -4.37 -0.79
CA ILE A 3 -14.73 -5.43 -0.65
C ILE A 3 -13.81 -5.36 -1.87
N CYS A 4 -12.51 -5.28 -1.65
CA CYS A 4 -11.51 -5.35 -2.71
C CYS A 4 -11.53 -6.75 -3.33
N GLN A 5 -11.52 -6.83 -4.67
CA GLN A 5 -11.37 -8.09 -5.41
C GLN A 5 -10.12 -8.12 -6.31
N ASP A 6 -9.27 -7.10 -6.20
CA ASP A 6 -8.12 -6.96 -7.08
C ASP A 6 -6.98 -7.92 -6.72
N MET A 7 -6.15 -8.21 -7.73
CA MET A 7 -5.03 -9.15 -7.62
C MET A 7 -3.96 -8.72 -6.60
N HIS A 8 -3.91 -7.44 -6.25
CA HIS A 8 -2.98 -6.93 -5.24
C HIS A 8 -3.19 -7.55 -3.85
N ARG A 9 -4.29 -8.27 -3.63
CA ARG A 9 -4.53 -9.07 -2.42
C ARG A 9 -3.58 -10.26 -2.28
N TYR A 10 -2.93 -10.64 -3.38
CA TYR A 10 -2.06 -11.82 -3.47
C TYR A 10 -0.63 -11.48 -3.88
N TRP A 11 -0.24 -10.20 -3.88
CA TRP A 11 1.15 -9.85 -4.17
C TRP A 11 2.10 -10.35 -3.08
N SER A 12 3.07 -11.16 -3.48
CA SER A 12 4.06 -11.77 -2.58
C SER A 12 4.89 -10.72 -1.83
N LEU A 13 5.10 -9.54 -2.42
CA LEU A 13 5.80 -8.42 -1.78
C LEU A 13 5.16 -7.96 -0.47
N LEU A 14 3.86 -8.26 -0.26
CA LEU A 14 3.12 -7.90 0.93
C LEU A 14 3.18 -9.00 2.02
N ALA A 15 3.74 -10.17 1.71
CA ALA A 15 3.82 -11.30 2.65
C ALA A 15 4.69 -10.99 3.88
N GLY A 16 5.77 -10.24 3.67
CA GLY A 16 6.72 -9.85 4.72
C GLY A 16 6.28 -8.68 5.59
N LEU A 17 5.08 -8.13 5.36
CA LEU A 17 4.56 -7.03 6.18
C LEU A 17 4.23 -7.51 7.60
N PRO A 18 4.35 -6.62 8.60
CA PRO A 18 3.93 -6.92 9.96
C PRO A 18 2.43 -7.20 9.99
N ASP A 19 2.04 -8.13 10.87
CA ASP A 19 0.63 -8.39 11.14
C ASP A 19 0.04 -7.23 11.96
N ASP A 20 -1.18 -6.83 11.62
CA ASP A 20 -2.01 -5.86 12.33
C ASP A 20 -3.41 -6.43 12.50
N GLN A 21 -3.63 -7.04 13.67
CA GLN A 21 -4.90 -7.64 14.05
C GLN A 21 -5.84 -6.64 14.76
N GLY A 22 -5.39 -5.40 14.97
CA GLY A 22 -6.08 -4.38 15.75
C GLY A 22 -6.20 -3.05 15.01
N GLY A 23 -6.60 -2.00 15.74
CA GLY A 23 -6.58 -0.63 15.24
C GLY A 23 -7.60 -0.28 14.15
N VAL A 24 -7.53 0.99 13.72
CA VAL A 24 -8.46 1.58 12.74
C VAL A 24 -8.26 1.05 11.31
N GLY A 25 -7.13 0.41 11.03
CA GLY A 25 -6.80 -0.21 9.76
C GLY A 25 -7.30 -1.65 9.61
N ARG A 26 -7.87 -2.24 10.67
CA ARG A 26 -8.32 -3.64 10.66
C ARG A 26 -9.26 -3.92 9.50
N HIS A 27 -8.97 -5.00 8.77
CA HIS A 27 -9.66 -5.44 7.55
C HIS A 27 -9.50 -4.53 6.31
N LYS A 28 -8.70 -3.46 6.35
CA LYS A 28 -8.41 -2.68 5.15
C LYS A 28 -7.46 -3.45 4.23
N CYS A 29 -7.67 -3.33 2.92
CA CYS A 29 -6.84 -4.00 1.94
C CYS A 29 -5.44 -3.38 1.91
N CYS A 30 -4.42 -4.16 2.27
CA CYS A 30 -3.02 -3.73 2.19
C CYS A 30 -2.55 -3.51 0.74
N GLY A 31 -3.15 -4.20 -0.23
CA GLY A 31 -2.89 -3.94 -1.65
C GLY A 31 -3.29 -2.52 -2.06
N CYS A 32 -4.53 -2.11 -1.74
CA CYS A 32 -4.98 -0.73 -1.94
C CYS A 32 -4.10 0.28 -1.19
N ALA A 33 -3.67 -0.05 0.03
CA ALA A 33 -2.82 0.83 0.82
C ALA A 33 -1.43 1.01 0.19
N TYR A 34 -0.85 -0.08 -0.31
CA TYR A 34 0.40 -0.05 -1.06
C TYR A 34 0.30 0.82 -2.31
N GLU A 35 -0.73 0.65 -3.12
CA GLU A 35 -0.95 1.47 -4.32
C GLU A 35 -1.12 2.95 -3.99
N GLN A 36 -1.88 3.26 -2.92
CA GLN A 36 -2.03 4.62 -2.44
C GLN A 36 -0.67 5.23 -2.06
N GLY A 37 0.16 4.48 -1.34
CA GLY A 37 1.53 4.88 -1.02
C GLY A 37 2.39 5.06 -2.26
N TYR A 38 2.36 4.10 -3.19
CA TYR A 38 3.14 4.12 -4.43
C TYR A 38 2.85 5.36 -5.26
N ASN A 39 1.57 5.71 -5.41
CA ASN A 39 1.15 6.91 -6.12
C ASN A 39 1.65 8.18 -5.43
N ALA A 40 1.54 8.26 -4.10
CA ALA A 40 2.06 9.39 -3.32
C ALA A 40 3.59 9.52 -3.43
N GLY A 41 4.33 8.42 -3.35
CA GLY A 41 5.78 8.39 -3.47
C GLY A 41 6.27 8.75 -4.89
N SER A 42 5.55 8.31 -5.92
CA SER A 42 5.88 8.58 -7.33
C SER A 42 5.86 10.07 -7.67
N VAL A 43 5.02 10.84 -6.99
CA VAL A 43 4.96 12.31 -7.10
C VAL A 43 5.70 13.03 -5.97
N ARG A 44 6.40 12.28 -5.10
CA ARG A 44 7.11 12.78 -3.91
C ARG A 44 6.22 13.67 -3.03
N SER A 45 4.97 13.24 -2.83
CA SER A 45 4.00 13.96 -2.00
C SER A 45 4.45 14.01 -0.54
N GLU A 46 4.26 15.15 0.12
CA GLU A 46 4.50 15.27 1.57
C GLU A 46 3.51 14.44 2.41
N ASN A 47 2.44 13.91 1.81
CA ASN A 47 1.51 13.03 2.50
C ASN A 47 2.13 11.64 2.70
N MET A 48 2.74 11.43 3.85
CA MET A 48 3.38 10.16 4.24
C MET A 48 2.44 9.22 5.01
N THR A 49 1.13 9.49 5.04
CA THR A 49 0.17 8.71 5.82
C THR A 49 -0.92 8.09 4.97
N VAL A 50 -1.30 6.86 5.30
CA VAL A 50 -2.39 6.15 4.63
C VAL A 50 -3.74 6.81 4.93
N ASN A 51 -4.52 7.09 3.89
CA ASN A 51 -5.92 7.46 4.05
C ASN A 51 -6.79 6.20 4.08
N LEU A 52 -7.02 5.69 5.29
CA LEU A 52 -7.78 4.47 5.55
C LEU A 52 -9.23 4.53 5.07
N ASN A 53 -9.84 5.72 5.00
CA ASN A 53 -11.25 5.88 4.59
C ASN A 53 -11.46 5.53 3.11
N LEU A 54 -10.43 5.71 2.29
CA LEU A 54 -10.45 5.38 0.86
C LEU A 54 -10.18 3.91 0.59
N LEU A 55 -9.68 3.17 1.58
CA LEU A 55 -9.35 1.76 1.40
C LEU A 55 -10.58 0.87 1.44
N HIS A 56 -10.71 0.04 0.41
CA HIS A 56 -11.58 -1.12 0.41
C HIS A 56 -11.21 -2.10 1.53
N GLN A 57 -12.17 -2.94 1.92
CA GLN A 57 -11.90 -4.02 2.87
C GLN A 57 -11.33 -5.24 2.14
N SER A 58 -10.42 -5.97 2.78
CA SER A 58 -9.99 -7.29 2.35
C SER A 58 -9.85 -8.22 3.55
N GLN A 59 -10.39 -9.43 3.44
CA GLN A 59 -10.26 -10.49 4.44
C GLN A 59 -9.64 -11.78 3.87
N ALA A 60 -9.04 -11.70 2.69
CA ALA A 60 -8.54 -12.87 1.96
C ALA A 60 -7.27 -12.55 1.17
N GLY A 61 -6.50 -13.61 0.88
CA GLY A 61 -5.18 -13.51 0.26
C GLY A 61 -4.04 -13.27 1.26
N ILE A 62 -2.87 -12.99 0.71
CA ILE A 62 -1.61 -12.75 1.45
C ILE A 62 -1.71 -11.50 2.33
N VAL A 63 -2.53 -10.54 1.93
CA VAL A 63 -2.74 -9.27 2.65
C VAL A 63 -3.59 -9.40 3.91
N ARG A 64 -4.18 -10.58 4.17
CA ARG A 64 -5.03 -10.78 5.33
C ARG A 64 -4.19 -10.56 6.59
N HIS A 65 -4.75 -9.77 7.51
CA HIS A 65 -4.13 -9.44 8.80
C HIS A 65 -2.83 -8.66 8.71
N LYS A 66 -2.46 -8.12 7.54
CA LYS A 66 -1.27 -7.28 7.39
C LYS A 66 -1.59 -5.82 7.74
N SER A 67 -0.57 -5.07 8.14
CA SER A 67 -0.71 -3.64 8.43
C SER A 67 -0.90 -2.83 7.13
N PRO A 68 -2.03 -2.12 6.95
CA PRO A 68 -2.19 -1.20 5.82
C PRO A 68 -1.25 0.01 5.91
N GLN A 69 -0.85 0.45 7.11
CA GLN A 69 0.14 1.51 7.29
C GLN A 69 1.52 1.06 6.79
N ALA A 70 1.95 -0.15 7.15
CA ALA A 70 3.21 -0.69 6.67
C ALA A 70 3.20 -0.91 5.15
N ALA A 71 2.06 -1.37 4.61
CA ALA A 71 1.88 -1.50 3.16
C ALA A 71 2.00 -0.15 2.44
N TYR A 72 1.36 0.90 2.97
CA TYR A 72 1.47 2.26 2.46
C TYR A 72 2.92 2.75 2.48
N ALA A 73 3.61 2.62 3.62
CA ALA A 73 5.00 3.07 3.75
C ALA A 73 5.92 2.35 2.75
N LYS A 74 5.72 1.03 2.56
CA LYS A 74 6.44 0.28 1.54
C LYS A 74 6.14 0.81 0.13
N GLY A 75 4.86 1.00 -0.19
CA GLY A 75 4.45 1.56 -1.49
C GLY A 75 5.07 2.93 -1.73
N TYR A 76 5.01 3.82 -0.74
CA TYR A 76 5.60 5.16 -0.81
C TYR A 76 7.09 5.12 -1.10
N TYR A 77 7.83 4.28 -0.39
CA TYR A 77 9.26 4.09 -0.65
C TYR A 77 9.54 3.59 -2.08
N ASP A 78 8.83 2.55 -2.51
CA ASP A 78 8.98 1.97 -3.85
C ASP A 78 8.64 3.00 -4.96
N GLY A 79 7.58 3.79 -4.77
CA GLY A 79 7.17 4.86 -5.68
C GLY A 79 8.19 6.01 -5.72
N MET A 80 8.76 6.37 -4.56
CA MET A 80 9.81 7.38 -4.48
C MET A 80 11.04 6.96 -5.29
N LEU A 81 11.51 5.71 -5.12
CA LEU A 81 12.61 5.18 -5.93
C LEU A 81 12.29 5.22 -7.44
N ALA A 82 11.07 4.82 -7.82
CA ALA A 82 10.63 4.87 -9.21
C ALA A 82 10.68 6.29 -9.80
N SER A 83 10.30 7.31 -9.01
CA SER A 83 10.34 8.72 -9.46
C SER A 83 11.74 9.20 -9.83
N TYR A 84 12.79 8.73 -9.14
CA TYR A 84 14.17 9.09 -9.43
C TYR A 84 14.75 8.28 -10.61
N ASN A 85 14.37 7.01 -10.72
CA ASN A 85 14.81 6.15 -11.83
C ASN A 85 14.19 6.55 -13.19
N GLN A 86 12.99 7.14 -13.19
CA GLN A 86 12.42 7.74 -14.41
C GLN A 86 13.13 9.02 -14.80
N SER A 87 13.63 9.79 -13.82
CA SER A 87 14.38 11.02 -14.07
C SER A 87 15.77 10.73 -14.68
N SER A 88 16.37 9.58 -14.38
CA SER A 88 17.69 9.19 -14.92
C SER A 88 17.67 8.68 -16.36
N LEU A 89 16.49 8.46 -16.96
CA LEU A 89 16.33 8.05 -18.35
C LEU A 89 16.04 9.22 -19.31
N ALA A 90 15.93 10.44 -18.79
CA ALA A 90 15.62 11.66 -19.54
C ALA A 90 16.85 12.56 -19.76
N GLY A 91 18.06 12.05 -19.49
CA GLY A 91 19.33 12.77 -19.64
C GLY A 91 20.21 12.20 -20.74
#